data_AF-D9X0D2-F1
#
_entry.id   AF-D9X0D2-F1
#
_cell.length_a   1.000
_cell.length_b   1.000
_cell.length_c   1.000
_cell.angle_alpha   90.00
_cell.angle_beta   90.00
_cell.angle_gamma   90.00
#
_symmetry.space_group_name_H-M   'P 1'
#
loop_
_entity.id
_entity.type
_entity.pdbx_description
1 polymer ?
#
loop_
_entity_poly.entity_id
_entity_poly.type
_entity_poly.pdbx_seq_one_letter_code
_entity_poly.pdbx_strand_id
1 'polypeptide(L)'
;DADSPLVPVGQTRDAVTDRIAEALGAPPRGSERGLRSCLLRSAGAMAARAVERRRRALTEAAHPSAGDILRYLSRGAAFRDGLRALVAGLEPPVALVGHSLGGIIALDTLISAPLPQVGLLVTAGSQGPFLYESGSLPSLEHPAPLPSHVPTWLNLYDPRDLLGYVGAGLFPGRVTDVRVDSGQPFPAAHSAYWTNPAVYRHIVDHLP
;
A
#
# COMPACT_ATOMS: atom_id res chain seq x y z
N ASP A 1 20.48 1.71 12.01
CA ASP A 1 19.34 0.88 12.44
C ASP A 1 18.71 1.24 13.79
N ALA A 2 18.48 2.52 14.09
CA ALA A 2 17.57 2.96 15.15
C ALA A 2 16.73 4.22 14.78
N ASP A 3 16.98 4.80 13.60
CA ASP A 3 16.47 6.13 13.21
C ASP A 3 15.46 6.10 12.05
N SER A 4 14.94 4.92 11.66
CA SER A 4 13.86 4.89 10.67
C SER A 4 12.58 5.42 11.34
N PRO A 5 12.01 6.55 10.90
CA PRO A 5 10.83 7.11 11.53
C PRO A 5 9.64 6.15 11.33
N LEU A 6 9.19 5.53 12.42
CA LEU A 6 7.94 4.79 12.44
C LEU A 6 6.78 5.76 12.24
N VAL A 7 5.89 5.47 11.29
CA VAL A 7 4.63 6.22 11.15
C VAL A 7 3.78 5.91 12.39
N PRO A 8 3.51 6.90 13.27
CA PRO A 8 2.72 6.66 14.47
C PRO A 8 1.31 6.22 14.09
N VAL A 9 0.58 5.57 15.00
CA VAL A 9 -0.86 5.36 14.79
C VAL A 9 -1.59 6.70 14.73
N GLY A 10 -2.70 6.76 13.98
CA GLY A 10 -3.44 8.02 13.77
C GLY A 10 -3.81 8.73 15.07
N GLN A 11 -4.22 7.97 16.10
CA GLN A 11 -4.53 8.52 17.43
C GLN A 11 -3.34 9.23 18.08
N THR A 12 -2.14 8.67 17.98
CA THR A 12 -0.92 9.29 18.53
C THR A 12 -0.57 10.56 17.76
N ARG A 13 -0.68 10.54 16.42
CA ARG A 13 -0.49 11.75 15.61
C ARG A 13 -1.46 12.85 16.03
N ASP A 14 -2.74 12.51 16.19
CA ASP A 14 -3.78 13.48 16.53
C ASP A 14 -3.55 14.06 17.93
N ALA A 15 -3.22 13.22 18.91
CA ALA A 15 -2.89 13.67 20.26
C ALA A 15 -1.68 14.61 20.29
N VAL A 16 -0.64 14.33 19.51
CA VAL A 16 0.54 15.21 19.39
C VAL A 16 0.16 16.52 18.69
N THR A 17 -0.62 16.45 17.62
CA THR A 17 -1.09 17.62 16.87
C THR A 17 -1.93 18.53 17.75
N ASP A 18 -2.83 17.97 18.55
CA ASP A 18 -3.70 18.71 19.46
C ASP A 18 -2.87 19.41 20.55
N ARG A 19 -1.88 18.73 21.15
CA ARG A 19 -0.97 19.36 22.12
C ARG A 19 -0.12 20.48 21.51
N ILE A 20 0.34 20.32 20.28
CA ILE A 20 1.07 21.37 19.56
C ILE A 20 0.16 22.56 19.27
N ALA A 21 -1.09 22.30 18.83
CA ALA A 21 -2.07 23.33 18.56
C ALA A 21 -2.41 24.15 19.82
N GLU A 22 -2.59 23.49 20.96
CA GLU A 22 -2.78 24.13 22.27
C GLU A 22 -1.58 25.00 22.66
N ALA A 23 -0.37 24.46 22.56
CA ALA A 23 0.86 25.19 22.89
C ALA A 23 1.08 26.43 21.99
N LEU A 24 0.56 26.39 20.75
CA LEU A 24 0.65 27.48 19.79
C LEU A 24 -0.56 28.44 19.83
N GLY A 25 -1.55 28.22 20.70
CA GLY A 25 -2.73 29.07 20.82
C GLY A 25 -3.66 29.02 19.60
N ALA A 26 -3.72 27.89 18.91
CA ALA A 26 -4.56 27.74 17.72
C ALA A 26 -6.06 27.84 18.07
N PRO A 27 -6.90 28.49 17.24
CA PRO A 27 -8.34 28.56 17.46
C PRO A 27 -8.99 27.16 17.43
N PRO A 28 -10.12 26.96 18.14
CA PRO A 28 -10.83 25.69 18.14
C PRO A 28 -11.27 25.28 16.73
N ARG A 29 -11.26 23.96 16.47
CA ARG A 29 -11.64 23.38 15.16
C ARG A 29 -13.01 23.89 14.71
N GLY A 30 -13.05 24.68 13.63
CA GLY A 30 -14.28 25.09 12.95
C GLY A 30 -14.56 26.60 12.88
N SER A 31 -13.73 27.47 13.47
CA SER A 31 -14.02 28.92 13.56
C SER A 31 -13.59 29.78 12.35
N GLU A 32 -13.07 29.21 11.27
CA GLU A 32 -12.31 29.98 10.27
C GLU A 32 -12.74 29.71 8.82
N ARG A 33 -13.94 30.13 8.42
CA ARG A 33 -14.35 30.12 7.00
C ARG A 33 -13.85 31.36 6.22
N GLY A 34 -13.58 32.48 6.88
CA GLY A 34 -13.30 33.77 6.22
C GLY A 34 -11.82 34.09 5.95
N LEU A 35 -10.92 33.87 6.92
CA LEU A 35 -9.49 34.21 6.76
C LEU A 35 -8.69 33.22 5.89
N ARG A 36 -9.18 31.98 5.76
CA ARG A 36 -8.49 30.90 5.03
C ARG A 36 -8.25 31.24 3.55
N SER A 37 -9.21 31.86 2.88
CA SER A 37 -9.14 32.09 1.43
C SER A 37 -8.04 33.08 1.02
N CYS A 38 -7.75 34.08 1.87
CA CYS A 38 -6.73 35.10 1.59
C CYS A 38 -5.32 34.59 1.88
N LEU A 39 -5.13 33.84 2.98
CA LEU A 39 -3.86 33.18 3.34
C LEU A 39 -3.48 32.07 2.35
N LEU A 40 -4.46 31.33 1.81
CA LEU A 40 -4.21 30.24 0.85
C LEU A 40 -3.57 30.73 -0.47
N ARG A 41 -3.91 31.94 -0.95
CA ARG A 41 -3.37 32.48 -2.21
C ARG A 41 -1.90 32.91 -2.09
N SER A 42 -1.52 33.54 -0.98
CA SER A 42 -0.14 33.94 -0.71
C SER A 42 0.73 32.77 -0.25
N ALA A 43 0.15 31.77 0.43
CA ALA A 43 0.82 30.51 0.73
C ALA A 43 1.14 29.71 -0.54
N GLY A 44 0.29 29.75 -1.58
CA GLY A 44 0.49 29.01 -2.83
C GLY A 44 1.79 29.34 -3.57
N ALA A 45 2.16 30.63 -3.66
CA ALA A 45 3.41 31.05 -4.33
C ALA A 45 4.67 30.70 -3.51
N MET A 46 4.61 30.77 -2.18
CA MET A 46 5.71 30.32 -1.32
C MET A 46 5.83 28.80 -1.27
N ALA A 47 4.69 28.10 -1.25
CA ALA A 47 4.62 26.64 -1.34
C ALA A 47 5.18 26.14 -2.68
N ALA A 48 4.83 26.79 -3.81
CA ALA A 48 5.38 26.45 -5.12
C ALA A 48 6.92 26.61 -5.15
N ARG A 49 7.45 27.71 -4.61
CA ARG A 49 8.91 27.92 -4.50
C ARG A 49 9.59 26.96 -3.52
N ALA A 50 8.91 26.56 -2.46
CA ALA A 50 9.41 25.55 -1.52
C ALA A 50 9.39 24.15 -2.15
N VAL A 51 8.36 23.82 -2.94
CA VAL A 51 8.24 22.60 -3.73
C VAL A 51 9.30 22.56 -4.83
N GLU A 52 9.61 23.66 -5.51
CA GLU A 52 10.72 23.74 -6.47
C GLU A 52 12.07 23.51 -5.80
N ARG A 53 12.32 24.14 -4.63
CA ARG A 53 13.57 23.96 -3.88
C ARG A 53 13.70 22.56 -3.28
N ARG A 54 12.57 21.96 -2.88
CA ARG A 54 12.50 20.57 -2.38
C ARG A 54 12.21 19.57 -3.49
N ARG A 55 12.15 19.99 -4.76
CA ARG A 55 11.77 19.14 -5.89
C ARG A 55 12.68 17.93 -5.95
N ARG A 56 13.99 18.15 -5.78
CA ARG A 56 14.99 17.08 -5.76
C ARG A 56 14.76 16.08 -4.63
N ALA A 57 14.45 16.51 -3.41
CA ALA A 57 14.13 15.62 -2.30
C ALA A 57 12.78 14.89 -2.48
N LEU A 58 11.78 15.56 -3.07
CA LEU A 58 10.48 14.96 -3.39
C LEU A 58 10.57 13.95 -4.54
N THR A 59 11.38 14.24 -5.57
CA THR A 59 11.70 13.26 -6.62
C THR A 59 12.58 12.16 -6.08
N GLU A 60 13.63 12.43 -5.30
CA GLU A 60 14.48 11.38 -4.70
C GLU A 60 13.72 10.48 -3.71
N ALA A 61 12.62 10.93 -3.09
CA ALA A 61 11.77 10.10 -2.24
C ALA A 61 10.75 9.24 -3.03
N ALA A 62 10.21 9.75 -4.14
CA ALA A 62 9.23 9.03 -4.98
C ALA A 62 9.88 8.16 -6.07
N HIS A 63 11.03 8.59 -6.60
CA HIS A 63 11.74 7.98 -7.72
C HIS A 63 12.28 6.57 -7.44
N PRO A 64 12.75 6.21 -6.23
CA PRO A 64 13.17 4.84 -5.95
C PRO A 64 12.01 3.84 -6.10
N SER A 65 10.86 4.15 -5.50
CA SER A 65 9.68 3.27 -5.55
C SER A 65 9.11 3.08 -6.97
N ALA A 66 9.03 4.17 -7.75
CA ALA A 66 8.59 4.09 -9.14
C ALA A 66 9.61 3.34 -10.02
N GLY A 67 10.91 3.55 -9.79
CA GLY A 67 11.98 2.83 -10.48
C GLY A 67 11.96 1.33 -10.21
N ASP A 68 11.71 0.91 -8.97
CA ASP A 68 11.61 -0.50 -8.59
C ASP A 68 10.40 -1.19 -9.23
N ILE A 69 9.25 -0.50 -9.29
CA ILE A 69 8.07 -1.01 -10.01
C ILE A 69 8.40 -1.18 -11.49
N LEU A 70 8.98 -0.18 -12.15
CA LEU A 70 9.36 -0.28 -13.57
C LEU A 70 10.41 -1.37 -13.81
N ARG A 71 11.36 -1.54 -12.88
CA ARG A 71 12.34 -2.63 -12.93
C ARG A 71 11.65 -3.98 -12.83
N TYR A 72 10.70 -4.13 -11.92
CA TYR A 72 9.93 -5.37 -11.80
C TYR A 72 9.09 -5.65 -13.04
N LEU A 73 8.34 -4.66 -13.54
CA LEU A 73 7.51 -4.84 -14.73
C LEU A 73 8.33 -5.19 -15.98
N SER A 74 9.54 -4.61 -16.11
CA SER A 74 10.43 -4.90 -17.25
C SER A 74 11.29 -6.16 -17.09
N ARG A 75 11.66 -6.53 -15.86
CA ARG A 75 12.65 -7.57 -15.55
C ARG A 75 12.28 -8.40 -14.31
N GLY A 76 11.00 -8.74 -14.18
CA GLY A 76 10.43 -9.36 -12.98
C GLY A 76 10.78 -10.83 -12.75
N ALA A 77 11.29 -11.53 -13.78
CA ALA A 77 11.55 -12.98 -13.72
C ALA A 77 12.43 -13.38 -12.52
N ALA A 78 13.54 -12.68 -12.30
CA ALA A 78 14.44 -12.98 -11.18
C ALA A 78 13.78 -12.83 -9.80
N PHE A 79 12.84 -11.88 -9.65
CA PHE A 79 12.10 -11.71 -8.39
C PHE A 79 11.11 -12.86 -8.17
N ARG A 80 10.41 -13.28 -9.23
CA ARG A 80 9.50 -14.43 -9.17
C ARG A 80 10.28 -15.72 -8.88
N ASP A 81 11.42 -15.92 -9.54
CA ASP A 81 12.28 -17.09 -9.33
C ASP A 81 12.80 -17.15 -7.89
N GLY A 82 13.26 -16.03 -7.34
CA GLY A 82 13.68 -15.93 -5.95
C GLY A 82 12.56 -16.25 -4.96
N LEU A 83 11.34 -15.72 -5.19
CA LEU A 83 10.19 -16.02 -4.34
C LEU A 83 9.78 -17.50 -4.43
N ARG A 84 9.78 -18.09 -5.64
CA ARG A 84 9.50 -19.52 -5.82
C ARG A 84 10.51 -20.39 -5.08
N ALA A 85 11.80 -20.06 -5.17
CA ALA A 85 12.86 -20.78 -4.48
C ALA A 85 12.71 -20.69 -2.95
N LEU A 86 12.36 -19.52 -2.43
CA LEU A 86 12.10 -19.32 -0.99
C LEU A 86 10.92 -20.18 -0.52
N VAL A 87 9.79 -20.12 -1.23
CA VAL A 87 8.58 -20.87 -0.86
C VAL A 87 8.78 -22.38 -0.98
N ALA A 88 9.56 -22.84 -1.96
CA ALA A 88 9.83 -24.26 -2.15
C ALA A 88 10.53 -24.92 -0.94
N GLY A 89 11.26 -24.14 -0.14
CA GLY A 89 11.95 -24.61 1.07
C GLY A 89 11.12 -24.53 2.35
N LEU A 90 9.84 -24.14 2.29
CA LEU A 90 8.96 -24.00 3.45
C LEU A 90 7.97 -25.16 3.55
N GLU A 91 7.67 -25.59 4.77
CA GLU A 91 6.60 -26.55 5.04
C GLU A 91 5.22 -25.88 4.92
N PRO A 92 4.23 -26.54 4.30
CA PRO A 92 2.86 -26.03 4.25
C PRO A 92 2.15 -26.08 5.63
N PRO A 93 1.16 -25.21 5.88
CA PRO A 93 0.69 -24.15 4.98
C PRO A 93 1.49 -22.84 5.11
N VAL A 94 1.73 -22.18 3.98
CA VAL A 94 2.39 -20.88 3.88
C VAL A 94 1.38 -19.78 3.57
N ALA A 95 1.42 -18.69 4.33
CA ALA A 95 0.73 -17.44 4.01
C ALA A 95 1.73 -16.44 3.43
N LEU A 96 1.53 -16.01 2.18
CA LEU A 96 2.35 -14.98 1.55
C LEU A 96 1.76 -13.60 1.82
N VAL A 97 2.46 -12.77 2.59
CA VAL A 97 2.05 -11.40 2.89
C VAL A 97 2.90 -10.43 2.08
N GLY A 98 2.29 -9.75 1.11
CA GLY A 98 2.94 -8.80 0.21
C GLY A 98 2.37 -7.38 0.36
N HIS A 99 3.24 -6.40 0.61
CA HIS A 99 2.85 -4.98 0.65
C HIS A 99 3.38 -4.22 -0.55
N SER A 100 2.55 -3.33 -1.11
CA SER A 100 2.92 -2.51 -2.26
C SER A 100 3.52 -3.37 -3.39
N LEU A 101 4.74 -3.09 -3.85
CA LEU A 101 5.47 -3.90 -4.83
C LEU A 101 5.59 -5.38 -4.45
N GLY A 102 5.77 -5.70 -3.17
CA GLY A 102 5.80 -7.10 -2.71
C GLY A 102 4.47 -7.82 -2.97
N GLY A 103 3.35 -7.10 -2.92
CA GLY A 103 2.03 -7.63 -3.28
C GLY A 103 1.91 -7.92 -4.78
N ILE A 104 2.47 -7.07 -5.64
CA ILE A 104 2.55 -7.32 -7.09
C ILE A 104 3.39 -8.57 -7.35
N ILE A 105 4.59 -8.64 -6.77
CA ILE A 105 5.52 -9.76 -6.95
C ILE A 105 4.86 -11.08 -6.53
N ALA A 106 4.22 -11.10 -5.37
CA ALA A 106 3.56 -12.30 -4.85
C ALA A 106 2.42 -12.77 -5.75
N LEU A 107 1.51 -11.86 -6.13
CA LEU A 107 0.38 -12.15 -7.01
C LEU A 107 0.85 -12.70 -8.37
N ASP A 108 1.75 -11.97 -9.04
CA ASP A 108 2.26 -12.33 -10.37
C ASP A 108 3.03 -13.66 -10.33
N THR A 109 3.75 -13.94 -9.23
CA THR A 109 4.42 -15.25 -9.02
C THR A 109 3.41 -16.38 -8.93
N LEU A 110 2.39 -16.24 -8.08
CA LEU A 110 1.34 -17.25 -7.88
C LEU A 110 0.52 -17.49 -9.15
N ILE A 111 0.31 -16.45 -9.95
CA ILE A 111 -0.31 -16.58 -11.28
C ILE A 111 0.60 -17.38 -12.20
N SER A 112 1.89 -17.04 -12.27
CA SER A 112 2.83 -17.60 -13.25
C SER A 112 3.11 -19.09 -13.10
N ALA A 113 2.97 -19.64 -11.89
CA ALA A 113 3.16 -21.07 -11.62
C ALA A 113 2.48 -21.50 -10.31
N PRO A 114 2.02 -22.76 -10.20
CA PRO A 114 1.54 -23.31 -8.93
C PRO A 114 2.62 -23.31 -7.85
N LEU A 115 2.25 -22.88 -6.64
CA LEU A 115 3.04 -23.02 -5.41
C LEU A 115 2.17 -23.70 -4.36
N PRO A 116 2.10 -25.04 -4.32
CA PRO A 116 1.14 -25.79 -3.51
C PRO A 116 1.33 -25.57 -2.00
N GLN A 117 2.48 -25.07 -1.56
CA GLN A 117 2.73 -24.69 -0.17
C GLN A 117 1.87 -23.50 0.27
N VAL A 118 1.51 -22.61 -0.66
CA VAL A 118 0.84 -21.35 -0.33
C VAL A 118 -0.66 -21.55 -0.27
N GLY A 119 -1.22 -21.49 0.94
CA GLY A 119 -2.65 -21.58 1.18
C GLY A 119 -3.38 -20.24 1.15
N LEU A 120 -2.65 -19.13 1.32
CA LEU A 120 -3.19 -17.78 1.41
C LEU A 120 -2.26 -16.74 0.79
N LEU A 121 -2.80 -15.88 -0.07
CA LEU A 121 -2.18 -14.62 -0.46
C LEU A 121 -2.83 -13.48 0.33
N VAL A 122 -2.02 -12.71 1.06
CA VAL A 122 -2.42 -11.44 1.67
C VAL A 122 -1.72 -10.30 0.95
N THR A 123 -2.48 -9.35 0.42
CA THR A 123 -1.92 -8.09 -0.08
C THR A 123 -2.34 -6.92 0.79
N ALA A 124 -1.46 -5.94 0.97
CA ALA A 124 -1.76 -4.68 1.66
C ALA A 124 -1.28 -3.49 0.83
N GLY A 125 -2.17 -2.55 0.50
CA GLY A 125 -1.81 -1.37 -0.30
C GLY A 125 -1.14 -1.73 -1.64
N SER A 126 -1.63 -2.78 -2.31
CA SER A 126 -1.00 -3.31 -3.53
C SER A 126 -1.66 -2.77 -4.80
N GLN A 127 -0.85 -2.59 -5.85
CA GLN A 127 -1.31 -2.15 -7.17
C GLN A 127 -1.63 -3.32 -8.12
N GLY A 128 -1.57 -4.57 -7.64
CA GLY A 128 -1.86 -5.78 -8.43
C GLY A 128 -3.19 -5.71 -9.21
N PRO A 129 -4.33 -5.36 -8.57
CA PRO A 129 -5.61 -5.21 -9.26
C PRO A 129 -5.58 -4.16 -10.39
N PHE A 130 -4.98 -3.00 -10.14
CA PHE A 130 -4.84 -1.94 -11.15
C PHE A 130 -3.99 -2.40 -12.34
N LEU A 131 -2.85 -3.06 -12.08
CA LEU A 131 -1.99 -3.56 -13.13
C LEU A 131 -2.68 -4.64 -13.97
N TYR A 132 -3.51 -5.49 -13.37
CA TYR A 132 -4.31 -6.44 -14.12
C TYR A 132 -5.34 -5.71 -15.00
N GLU A 133 -6.15 -4.83 -14.42
CA GLU A 133 -7.19 -4.07 -15.13
C GLU A 133 -6.61 -3.24 -16.29
N SER A 134 -5.41 -2.67 -16.11
CA SER A 134 -4.71 -1.89 -17.14
C SER A 134 -3.96 -2.72 -18.17
N GLY A 135 -3.97 -4.06 -18.07
CA GLY A 135 -3.21 -4.96 -18.96
C GLY A 135 -1.68 -4.88 -18.78
N SER A 136 -1.22 -4.42 -17.62
CA SER A 136 0.20 -4.21 -17.31
C SER A 136 0.77 -5.28 -16.36
N LEU A 137 -0.05 -6.20 -15.83
CA LEU A 137 0.41 -7.31 -15.01
C LEU A 137 1.10 -8.38 -15.89
N PRO A 138 2.39 -8.71 -15.70
CA PRO A 138 3.14 -9.50 -16.67
C PRO A 138 2.61 -10.91 -16.92
N SER A 139 2.08 -11.60 -15.91
CA SER A 139 1.71 -13.01 -16.02
C SER A 139 0.21 -13.24 -16.24
N LEU A 140 -0.61 -12.18 -16.30
CA LEU A 140 -2.04 -12.30 -16.55
C LEU A 140 -2.59 -11.06 -17.27
N GLU A 141 -3.17 -11.28 -18.44
CA GLU A 141 -3.81 -10.26 -19.26
C GLU A 141 -5.31 -10.17 -18.95
N HIS A 142 -5.85 -8.97 -18.76
CA HIS A 142 -7.30 -8.77 -18.62
C HIS A 142 -8.03 -9.04 -19.94
N PRO A 143 -9.20 -9.73 -19.95
CA PRO A 143 -10.01 -10.16 -18.80
C PRO A 143 -9.82 -11.64 -18.42
N ALA A 144 -8.65 -12.23 -18.64
CA ALA A 144 -8.43 -13.64 -18.29
C ALA A 144 -8.63 -13.86 -16.78
N PRO A 145 -9.33 -14.94 -16.36
CA PRO A 145 -9.59 -15.20 -14.95
C PRO A 145 -8.30 -15.59 -14.22
N LEU A 146 -8.28 -15.44 -12.88
CA LEU A 146 -7.20 -16.02 -12.08
C LEU A 146 -7.11 -17.54 -12.31
N PRO A 147 -5.90 -18.08 -12.58
CA PRO A 147 -5.70 -19.53 -12.66
C PRO A 147 -6.26 -20.25 -11.43
N SER A 148 -6.76 -21.47 -11.61
CA SER A 148 -7.41 -22.25 -10.54
C SER A 148 -6.47 -22.59 -9.38
N HIS A 149 -5.16 -22.64 -9.62
CA HIS A 149 -4.14 -22.90 -8.61
C HIS A 149 -3.78 -21.67 -7.74
N VAL A 150 -4.24 -20.47 -8.09
CA VAL A 150 -4.02 -19.29 -7.25
C VAL A 150 -4.84 -19.46 -5.97
N PRO A 151 -4.22 -19.36 -4.78
CA PRO A 151 -4.88 -19.60 -3.50
C PRO A 151 -5.94 -18.53 -3.19
N THR A 152 -6.63 -18.69 -2.06
CA THR A 152 -7.48 -17.64 -1.51
C THR A 152 -6.69 -16.34 -1.38
N TRP A 153 -7.29 -15.23 -1.80
CA TRP A 153 -6.63 -13.93 -1.78
C TRP A 153 -7.39 -12.95 -0.87
N LEU A 154 -6.78 -12.59 0.26
CA LEU A 154 -7.19 -11.49 1.12
C LEU A 154 -6.48 -10.20 0.68
N ASN A 155 -7.24 -9.16 0.31
CA ASN A 155 -6.68 -7.87 -0.07
C ASN A 155 -7.09 -6.78 0.92
N LEU A 156 -6.12 -6.22 1.63
CA LEU A 156 -6.29 -5.15 2.61
C LEU A 156 -6.02 -3.80 1.96
N TYR A 157 -6.96 -2.86 2.09
CA TYR A 157 -6.79 -1.52 1.54
C TYR A 157 -7.27 -0.44 2.53
N ASP A 158 -6.51 0.64 2.64
CA ASP A 158 -6.96 1.88 3.28
C ASP A 158 -7.47 2.84 2.18
N PRO A 159 -8.69 3.40 2.26
CA PRO A 159 -9.17 4.35 1.25
C PRO A 159 -8.34 5.62 1.12
N ARG A 160 -7.51 5.95 2.13
CA ARG A 160 -6.56 7.06 2.10
C ARG A 160 -5.19 6.66 1.53
N ASP A 161 -4.96 5.38 1.28
CA ASP A 161 -3.82 4.88 0.53
C ASP A 161 -4.15 4.91 -0.96
N LEU A 162 -3.62 5.91 -1.66
CA LEU A 162 -3.83 6.09 -3.10
C LEU A 162 -3.21 5.00 -3.97
N LEU A 163 -2.47 4.06 -3.38
CA LEU A 163 -1.86 2.93 -4.05
C LEU A 163 -2.49 1.58 -3.67
N GLY A 164 -3.53 1.59 -2.81
CA GLY A 164 -4.30 0.40 -2.44
C GLY A 164 -5.51 0.20 -3.35
N TYR A 165 -5.40 -0.75 -4.28
CA TYR A 165 -6.48 -1.06 -5.22
C TYR A 165 -7.28 -2.29 -4.78
N VAL A 166 -8.56 -2.34 -5.14
CA VAL A 166 -9.50 -3.42 -4.81
C VAL A 166 -9.60 -4.44 -5.95
N GLY A 167 -9.75 -5.73 -5.61
CA GLY A 167 -9.69 -6.83 -6.59
C GLY A 167 -10.97 -7.66 -6.74
N ALA A 168 -11.92 -7.61 -5.79
CA ALA A 168 -13.10 -8.47 -5.77
C ALA A 168 -14.04 -8.25 -6.96
N GLY A 169 -14.09 -7.03 -7.51
CA GLY A 169 -14.84 -6.74 -8.74
C GLY A 169 -14.20 -7.33 -10.00
N LEU A 170 -12.89 -7.50 -10.01
CA LEU A 170 -12.12 -8.05 -11.14
C LEU A 170 -12.09 -9.58 -11.10
N PHE A 171 -12.10 -10.16 -9.89
CA PHE A 171 -12.06 -11.60 -9.68
C PHE A 171 -13.14 -12.07 -8.69
N PRO A 172 -14.41 -12.11 -9.13
CA PRO A 172 -15.53 -12.47 -8.26
C PRO A 172 -15.35 -13.83 -7.59
N GLY A 173 -15.56 -13.89 -6.27
CA GLY A 173 -15.43 -15.11 -5.47
C GLY A 173 -14.00 -15.62 -5.27
N ARG A 174 -12.98 -14.92 -5.79
CA ARG A 174 -11.56 -15.30 -5.63
C ARG A 174 -10.79 -14.35 -4.72
N VAL A 175 -11.28 -13.13 -4.55
CA VAL A 175 -10.65 -12.09 -3.74
C VAL A 175 -11.61 -11.56 -2.69
N THR A 176 -11.13 -11.47 -1.45
CA THR A 176 -11.82 -10.83 -0.34
C THR A 176 -11.16 -9.49 -0.07
N ASP A 177 -11.77 -8.41 -0.53
CA ASP A 177 -11.32 -7.06 -0.21
C ASP A 177 -11.81 -6.66 1.18
N VAL A 178 -10.87 -6.25 2.04
CA VAL A 178 -11.16 -5.76 3.39
C VAL A 178 -10.61 -4.36 3.55
N ARG A 179 -11.52 -3.43 3.83
CA ARG A 179 -11.17 -2.05 4.15
C ARG A 179 -10.57 -1.98 5.55
N VAL A 180 -9.42 -1.33 5.68
CA VAL A 180 -8.85 -0.92 6.97
C VAL A 180 -8.80 0.61 7.06
N ASP A 181 -8.70 1.14 8.27
CA ASP A 181 -8.53 2.57 8.51
C ASP A 181 -7.33 2.79 9.44
N SER A 182 -6.25 3.35 8.91
CA SER A 182 -5.04 3.73 9.66
C SER A 182 -5.18 5.06 10.39
N GLY A 183 -6.18 5.88 10.03
CA GLY A 183 -6.30 7.28 10.40
C GLY A 183 -5.25 8.20 9.75
N GLN A 184 -4.38 7.69 8.88
CA GLN A 184 -3.30 8.45 8.25
C GLN A 184 -3.71 9.04 6.89
N PRO A 185 -3.23 10.24 6.50
CA PRO A 185 -3.33 10.72 5.14
C PRO A 185 -2.28 10.05 4.25
N PHE A 186 -2.47 10.12 2.94
CA PHE A 186 -1.41 9.81 1.99
C PHE A 186 -0.22 10.78 2.14
N PRO A 187 1.05 10.34 2.06
CA PRO A 187 1.50 8.96 1.79
C PRO A 187 1.62 8.06 3.03
N ALA A 188 1.48 8.60 4.24
CA ALA A 188 1.67 7.85 5.48
C ALA A 188 0.71 6.64 5.61
N ALA A 189 -0.51 6.76 5.08
CA ALA A 189 -1.48 5.65 5.00
C ALA A 189 -0.90 4.40 4.33
N HIS A 190 -0.08 4.58 3.30
CA HIS A 190 0.50 3.48 2.54
C HIS A 190 1.46 2.62 3.37
N SER A 191 2.13 3.19 4.38
CA SER A 191 3.05 2.45 5.25
C SER A 191 2.44 2.08 6.61
N ALA A 192 1.22 2.53 6.91
CA ALA A 192 0.60 2.41 8.22
C ALA A 192 -0.15 1.08 8.47
N TYR A 193 -0.20 0.17 7.49
CA TYR A 193 -0.87 -1.14 7.65
C TYR A 193 -0.30 -1.92 8.85
N TRP A 194 1.02 -1.88 9.05
CA TRP A 194 1.72 -2.66 10.08
C TRP A 194 1.63 -2.08 11.48
N THR A 195 1.16 -0.84 11.62
CA THR A 195 0.83 -0.26 12.94
C THR A 195 -0.66 -0.36 13.25
N ASN A 196 -1.45 -0.98 12.36
CA ASN A 196 -2.89 -1.14 12.52
C ASN A 196 -3.27 -2.53 13.05
N PRO A 197 -3.74 -2.68 14.31
CA PRO A 197 -4.14 -3.98 14.85
C PRO A 197 -5.29 -4.66 14.08
N ALA A 198 -6.11 -3.91 13.34
CA ALA A 198 -7.15 -4.50 12.49
C ALA A 198 -6.55 -5.36 11.36
N VAL A 199 -5.41 -4.96 10.80
CA VAL A 199 -4.72 -5.73 9.75
C VAL A 199 -4.37 -7.13 10.24
N TYR A 200 -3.74 -7.24 11.41
CA TYR A 200 -3.35 -8.53 11.97
C TYR A 200 -4.55 -9.40 12.33
N ARG A 201 -5.64 -8.81 12.84
CA ARG A 201 -6.89 -9.55 13.10
C ARG A 201 -7.44 -10.16 11.82
N HIS A 202 -7.56 -9.36 10.75
CA HIS A 202 -8.02 -9.87 9.46
C HIS A 202 -7.12 -10.96 8.90
N ILE A 203 -5.79 -10.83 9.04
CA ILE A 203 -4.86 -11.89 8.60
C ILE A 203 -5.11 -13.17 9.39
N VAL A 204 -5.16 -13.10 10.72
CA VAL A 204 -5.37 -14.27 11.59
C VAL A 204 -6.70 -14.95 11.30
N ASP A 205 -7.77 -14.19 11.06
CA ASP A 205 -9.10 -14.73 10.73
C ASP A 205 -9.14 -15.51 9.39
N HIS A 206 -8.12 -15.33 8.54
CA HIS A 206 -8.02 -15.99 7.22
C HIS A 206 -6.86 -16.99 7.13
N LEU A 207 -6.07 -17.18 8.20
CA LEU A 207 -5.01 -18.19 8.19
C LEU A 207 -5.61 -19.60 8.02
N PRO A 208 -4.98 -20.46 7.20
CA PRO A 208 -5.39 -21.84 7.00
C PRO A 208 -5.13 -22.76 8.21
#